data_AF-A0AAJ6TRM7-F1
#
_entry.id   AF-A0AAJ6TRM7-F1
#
_cell.length_a   1.000
_cell.length_b   1.000
_cell.length_c   1.000
_cell.angle_alpha   90.00
_cell.angle_beta   90.00
_cell.angle_gamma   90.00
#
_symmetry.space_group_name_H-M   'P 1'
#
loop_
_entity.id
_entity.type
_entity.pdbx_description
1 polymer ?
#
loop_
_entity_poly.entity_id
_entity_poly.type
_entity_poly.pdbx_seq_one_letter_code
_entity_poly.pdbx_strand_id
1 'polypeptide(L)'
;MDRSISQGIDFPAASLQFFMNLSIALFIPIYDRAFVPLARSLTRKPSGIAMLQRIGTGIFLPVMTMVIAALVKMKRLKTAQEHGLVDLPDVTIPMSVWWLIPQYVLLGIAESFTMLGLQEFFYDQVPSDLRSVGISLNHSIFGTGNFVSSFLVSVIEKATGGNSRYSWFDNNLSRSHLDYFYWLLAGMSVVQMAFYVYSAKSYIYNRRGAV
;
A
#
# COMPACT_ATOMS: atom_id res chain seq x y z
N MET A 1 2.90 21.15 6.65
CA MET A 1 3.92 20.20 7.12
C MET A 1 5.24 20.77 6.70
N ASP A 2 6.13 20.93 7.65
CA ASP A 2 7.47 21.41 7.40
C ASP A 2 8.24 20.37 6.57
N ARG A 3 8.67 20.82 5.39
CA ARG A 3 9.39 20.03 4.39
C ARG A 3 10.88 20.38 4.36
N SER A 4 11.34 21.27 5.23
CA SER A 4 12.73 21.66 5.29
C SER A 4 13.59 20.55 5.91
N ILE A 5 14.67 20.19 5.20
CA ILE A 5 15.69 19.23 5.69
C ILE A 5 16.93 19.97 6.20
N SER A 6 17.19 21.15 5.62
CA SER A 6 18.34 22.03 5.84
C SER A 6 17.94 23.47 5.48
N GLN A 7 18.71 24.48 5.88
CA GLN A 7 18.44 25.89 5.55
C GLN A 7 18.30 26.06 4.02
N GLY A 8 17.06 26.27 3.56
CA GLY A 8 16.73 26.58 2.16
C GLY A 8 16.43 25.40 1.23
N ILE A 9 16.40 24.15 1.71
CA ILE A 9 16.02 22.99 0.88
C ILE A 9 14.68 22.41 1.34
N ASP A 10 13.63 22.72 0.57
CA ASP A 10 12.30 22.12 0.72
C ASP A 10 12.18 20.84 -0.08
N PHE A 11 11.76 19.76 0.59
CA PHE A 11 11.53 18.47 -0.06
C PHE A 11 10.16 18.45 -0.75
N PRO A 12 10.06 18.32 -2.09
CA PRO A 12 8.78 18.26 -2.78
C PRO A 12 7.92 17.09 -2.27
N ALA A 13 6.60 17.29 -2.17
CA ALA A 13 5.69 16.22 -1.72
C ALA A 13 5.78 14.97 -2.60
N ALA A 14 5.91 15.15 -3.92
CA ALA A 14 6.05 14.06 -4.88
C ALA A 14 7.34 13.25 -4.66
N SER A 15 8.40 13.87 -4.14
CA SER A 15 9.66 13.19 -3.86
C SER A 15 9.55 12.16 -2.74
N LEU A 16 8.45 12.14 -1.96
CA LEU A 16 8.23 11.10 -0.94
C LEU A 16 8.10 9.70 -1.56
N GLN A 17 7.68 9.61 -2.83
CA GLN A 17 7.62 8.33 -3.55
C GLN A 17 9.00 7.70 -3.74
N PHE A 18 10.09 8.48 -3.64
CA PHE A 18 11.44 7.96 -3.59
C PHE A 18 11.64 6.95 -2.45
N PHE A 19 11.06 7.20 -1.26
CA PHE A 19 11.21 6.29 -0.12
C PHE A 19 10.56 4.93 -0.36
N MET A 20 9.46 4.90 -1.11
CA MET A 20 8.81 3.65 -1.50
C MET A 20 9.73 2.84 -2.42
N ASN A 21 10.27 3.47 -3.47
CA ASN A 21 11.20 2.82 -4.41
C ASN A 21 12.51 2.39 -3.73
N LEU A 22 13.05 3.22 -2.84
CA LEU A 22 14.22 2.90 -2.03
C LEU A 22 13.94 1.69 -1.13
N SER A 23 12.77 1.64 -0.50
CA SER A 23 12.36 0.51 0.32
C SER A 23 12.31 -0.78 -0.49
N ILE A 24 11.75 -0.76 -1.71
CA ILE A 24 11.74 -1.93 -2.60
C ILE A 24 13.17 -2.34 -2.95
N ALA A 25 14.00 -1.38 -3.38
CA ALA A 25 15.39 -1.63 -3.79
C ALA A 25 16.25 -2.23 -2.67
N LEU A 26 16.01 -1.83 -1.41
CA LEU A 26 16.70 -2.40 -0.24
C LEU A 26 16.07 -3.72 0.22
N PHE A 27 14.75 -3.85 0.12
CA PHE A 27 14.05 -5.03 0.63
C PHE A 27 14.35 -6.27 -0.20
N ILE A 28 14.40 -6.16 -1.54
CA ILE A 28 14.68 -7.30 -2.44
C ILE A 28 16.00 -8.03 -2.08
N PRO A 29 17.17 -7.37 -1.99
CA PRO A 29 18.41 -8.07 -1.66
C PRO A 29 18.42 -8.62 -0.23
N ILE A 30 17.76 -7.96 0.73
CA ILE A 30 17.60 -8.46 2.10
C ILE A 30 16.73 -9.71 2.10
N TYR A 31 15.66 -9.70 1.32
CA TYR A 31 14.77 -10.83 1.16
C TYR A 31 15.52 -12.04 0.62
N ASP A 32 16.25 -11.87 -0.49
CA ASP A 32 16.97 -12.97 -1.14
C ASP A 32 18.16 -13.49 -0.33
N ARG A 33 18.91 -12.61 0.34
CA ARG A 33 20.15 -13.00 1.03
C ARG A 33 19.98 -13.39 2.49
N ALA A 34 18.99 -12.85 3.20
CA ALA A 34 18.77 -13.16 4.61
C ALA A 34 17.50 -13.97 4.82
N PHE A 35 16.38 -13.51 4.26
CA PHE A 35 15.08 -14.09 4.56
C PHE A 35 14.86 -15.45 3.88
N VAL A 36 15.19 -15.58 2.59
CA VAL A 36 15.09 -16.85 1.86
C VAL A 36 15.93 -17.97 2.47
N PRO A 37 17.24 -17.81 2.77
CA PRO A 37 18.02 -18.89 3.38
C PRO A 37 17.55 -19.24 4.80
N LEU A 38 17.16 -18.24 5.60
CA LEU A 38 16.60 -18.48 6.93
C LEU A 38 15.28 -19.26 6.84
N ALA A 39 14.38 -18.83 5.96
CA ALA A 39 13.11 -19.48 5.73
C ALA A 39 13.30 -20.90 5.17
N ARG A 40 14.26 -21.13 4.26
CA ARG A 40 14.64 -22.46 3.76
C ARG A 40 15.11 -23.37 4.89
N SER A 41 15.93 -22.86 5.80
CA SER A 41 16.42 -23.60 6.96
C SER A 41 15.27 -24.04 7.88
N LEU A 42 14.29 -23.15 8.11
CA LEU A 42 13.16 -23.42 8.99
C LEU A 42 12.06 -24.28 8.35
N THR A 43 11.68 -23.99 7.10
CA THR A 43 10.53 -24.63 6.43
C THR A 43 10.91 -25.83 5.56
N ARG A 44 12.21 -26.02 5.29
CA ARG A 44 12.78 -27.02 4.36
C ARG A 44 12.23 -26.97 2.93
N LYS A 45 11.56 -25.87 2.53
CA LYS A 45 11.05 -25.68 1.17
C LYS A 45 12.07 -24.91 0.32
N PRO A 46 12.26 -25.26 -0.98
CA PRO A 46 13.21 -24.57 -1.85
C PRO A 46 12.88 -23.08 -2.07
N SER A 47 11.61 -22.66 -1.97
CA SER A 47 11.24 -21.23 -2.00
C SER A 47 11.31 -20.54 -0.62
N GLY A 48 11.62 -21.24 0.47
CA GLY A 48 11.67 -20.70 1.83
C GLY A 48 10.29 -20.44 2.46
N ILE A 49 9.40 -19.68 1.81
CA ILE A 49 8.00 -19.47 2.24
C ILE A 49 7.06 -19.89 1.11
N ALA A 50 5.87 -20.41 1.44
CA ALA A 50 4.88 -20.74 0.43
C ALA A 50 4.42 -19.47 -0.32
N MET A 51 4.28 -19.57 -1.63
CA MET A 51 3.86 -18.46 -2.50
C MET A 51 2.57 -17.74 -2.03
N LEU A 52 1.55 -18.50 -1.61
CA LEU A 52 0.31 -17.90 -1.07
C LEU A 52 0.53 -17.20 0.29
N GLN A 53 1.53 -17.60 1.08
CA GLN A 53 1.88 -16.87 2.30
C GLN A 53 2.56 -15.55 1.95
N ARG A 54 3.43 -15.51 0.94
CA ARG A 54 4.07 -14.27 0.47
C ARG A 54 3.03 -13.26 -0.03
N ILE A 55 2.11 -13.70 -0.88
CA ILE A 55 0.99 -12.86 -1.36
C ILE A 55 0.14 -12.38 -0.17
N GLY A 56 -0.18 -13.28 0.77
CA GLY A 56 -0.96 -12.93 1.97
C GLY A 56 -0.29 -11.86 2.84
N THR A 57 1.02 -11.95 3.06
CA THR A 57 1.79 -10.91 3.76
C THR A 57 1.74 -9.58 3.00
N GLY A 58 1.86 -9.62 1.68
CA GLY A 58 1.75 -8.46 0.81
C GLY A 58 0.37 -7.78 0.85
N ILE A 59 -0.71 -8.54 1.03
CA ILE A 59 -2.08 -8.03 1.20
C ILE A 59 -2.36 -7.53 2.64
N PHE A 60 -1.70 -8.13 3.63
CA PHE A 60 -1.86 -7.75 5.03
C PHE A 60 -1.20 -6.39 5.36
N LEU A 61 0.03 -6.17 4.87
CA LEU A 61 0.80 -4.95 5.19
C LEU A 61 0.09 -3.63 4.82
N PRO A 62 -0.63 -3.51 3.68
CA PRO A 62 -1.43 -2.34 3.35
C PRO A 62 -2.49 -1.99 4.38
N VAL A 63 -3.06 -2.97 5.11
CA VAL A 63 -3.98 -2.70 6.23
C VAL A 63 -3.28 -1.85 7.29
N MET A 64 -2.08 -2.27 7.70
CA MET A 64 -1.27 -1.53 8.67
C MET A 64 -0.85 -0.17 8.14
N THR A 65 -0.48 -0.08 6.86
CA THR A 65 -0.15 1.18 6.19
C THR A 65 -1.30 2.18 6.23
N MET A 66 -2.53 1.75 5.94
CA MET A 66 -3.72 2.62 5.98
C MET A 66 -4.04 3.09 7.40
N VAL A 67 -3.87 2.23 8.41
CA VAL A 67 -4.02 2.62 9.83
C VAL A 67 -2.99 3.68 10.21
N ILE A 68 -1.72 3.49 9.85
CA ILE A 68 -0.67 4.48 10.11
C ILE A 68 -0.97 5.80 9.40
N ALA A 69 -1.40 5.75 8.14
CA ALA A 69 -1.78 6.94 7.38
C ALA A 69 -2.93 7.71 8.04
N ALA A 70 -3.96 7.00 8.52
CA ALA A 70 -5.06 7.59 9.27
C ALA A 70 -4.57 8.27 10.57
N LEU A 71 -3.73 7.60 11.36
CA LEU A 71 -3.17 8.16 12.59
C LEU A 71 -2.29 9.39 12.34
N VAL A 72 -1.43 9.36 11.31
CA VAL A 72 -0.60 10.51 10.93
C VAL A 72 -1.47 11.68 10.48
N LYS A 73 -2.56 11.42 9.75
CA LYS A 73 -3.51 12.45 9.33
C LYS A 73 -4.26 13.06 10.53
N MET A 74 -4.73 12.23 11.46
CA MET A 74 -5.37 12.70 12.69
C MET A 74 -4.42 13.57 13.52
N LYS A 75 -3.16 13.17 13.65
CA LYS A 75 -2.12 13.97 14.32
C LYS A 75 -1.92 15.32 13.62
N ARG A 76 -1.80 15.31 12.28
CA ARG A 76 -1.70 16.54 11.48
C ARG A 76 -2.89 17.48 11.70
N LEU A 77 -4.10 16.93 11.75
CA LEU A 77 -5.33 17.70 11.95
C LEU A 77 -5.36 18.33 13.35
N LYS A 78 -5.03 17.55 14.39
CA LYS A 78 -4.96 18.04 15.77
C LYS A 78 -3.94 19.19 15.92
N THR A 79 -2.75 19.05 15.33
CA THR A 79 -1.75 20.12 15.36
C THR A 79 -2.23 21.38 14.63
N ALA A 80 -2.98 21.24 13.53
CA ALA A 80 -3.57 22.39 12.84
C ALA A 80 -4.63 23.10 13.71
N GLN A 81 -5.45 22.35 14.44
CA GLN A 81 -6.44 22.89 15.38
C GLN A 81 -5.80 23.64 16.54
N GLU A 82 -4.77 23.06 17.17
CA GLU A 82 -4.05 23.66 18.30
C GLU A 82 -3.38 25.00 17.94
N HIS A 83 -2.96 25.17 16.68
CA HIS A 83 -2.34 26.38 16.19
C HIS A 83 -3.31 27.34 15.48
N GLY A 84 -4.61 27.04 15.45
CA GLY A 84 -5.62 27.87 14.77
C GLY A 84 -5.45 27.92 13.24
N LEU A 85 -4.76 26.94 12.64
CA LEU A 85 -4.38 26.90 11.22
C LEU A 85 -5.38 26.11 10.35
N VAL A 86 -6.55 25.74 10.88
CA VAL A 86 -7.53 24.90 10.18
C VAL A 86 -8.08 25.60 8.94
N ASP A 87 -8.20 26.92 8.99
CA ASP A 87 -8.86 27.73 7.96
C ASP A 87 -7.88 28.35 6.96
N LEU A 88 -6.57 28.10 7.15
CA LEU A 88 -5.49 28.67 6.37
C LEU A 88 -4.88 27.57 5.47
N PRO A 89 -5.34 27.43 4.20
CA PRO A 89 -4.97 26.31 3.34
C PRO A 89 -3.47 26.28 2.97
N ASP A 90 -2.83 27.45 2.89
CA ASP A 90 -1.43 27.60 2.44
C ASP A 90 -0.41 27.74 3.58
N VAL A 91 -0.84 27.62 4.84
CA VAL A 91 0.08 27.77 5.97
C VAL A 91 0.69 26.42 6.36
N THR A 92 2.02 26.41 6.46
CA THR A 92 2.79 25.25 6.86
C THR A 92 2.44 24.81 8.28
N ILE A 93 1.66 23.74 8.42
CA ILE A 93 1.44 23.10 9.73
C ILE A 93 2.81 22.70 10.32
N PRO A 94 3.11 23.05 11.57
CA PRO A 94 4.38 22.76 12.26
C PRO A 94 4.47 21.28 12.64
N MET A 95 4.47 20.42 11.62
CA MET A 95 4.61 18.98 11.72
C MET A 95 5.57 18.55 10.64
N SER A 96 6.56 17.76 11.03
CA SER A 96 7.60 17.31 10.12
C SER A 96 7.06 16.33 9.07
N VAL A 97 7.55 16.44 7.84
CA VAL A 97 7.23 15.49 6.74
C VAL A 97 7.73 14.06 7.02
N TRP A 98 8.73 13.88 7.89
CA TRP A 98 9.29 12.55 8.23
C TRP A 98 8.25 11.56 8.79
N TRP A 99 7.14 12.06 9.36
CA TRP A 99 6.02 11.22 9.82
C TRP A 99 5.33 10.42 8.70
N LEU A 100 5.51 10.81 7.43
CA LEU A 100 4.96 10.08 6.28
C LEU A 100 5.86 8.93 5.83
N ILE A 101 7.12 8.86 6.25
CA ILE A 101 8.04 7.83 5.76
C ILE A 101 7.63 6.41 6.17
N PRO A 102 7.17 6.14 7.41
CA PRO A 102 6.77 4.79 7.82
C PRO A 102 5.72 4.16 6.90
N GLN A 103 4.70 4.92 6.47
CA GLN A 103 3.69 4.41 5.54
C GLN A 103 4.27 4.11 4.14
N TYR A 104 5.20 4.92 3.62
CA TYR A 104 5.82 4.67 2.30
C TYR A 104 6.76 3.45 2.32
N VAL A 105 7.52 3.29 3.40
CA VAL A 105 8.40 2.12 3.59
C VAL A 105 7.56 0.84 3.68
N LEU A 106 6.51 0.83 4.51
CA LEU A 106 5.63 -0.32 4.63
C LEU A 106 4.92 -0.66 3.31
N LEU A 107 4.50 0.35 2.55
CA LEU A 107 3.91 0.15 1.23
C LEU A 107 4.90 -0.47 0.24
N GLY A 108 6.16 -0.03 0.21
CA GLY A 108 7.20 -0.62 -0.64
C GLY A 108 7.52 -2.08 -0.26
N ILE A 109 7.54 -2.41 1.02
CA ILE A 109 7.70 -3.80 1.48
C ILE A 109 6.48 -4.65 1.06
N ALA A 110 5.27 -4.13 1.25
CA ALA A 110 4.02 -4.80 0.83
C ALA A 110 3.99 -5.09 -0.67
N GLU A 111 4.37 -4.11 -1.48
CA GLU A 111 4.45 -4.22 -2.94
C GLU A 111 5.45 -5.29 -3.34
N SER A 112 6.63 -5.31 -2.70
CA SER A 112 7.65 -6.32 -2.96
C SER A 112 7.13 -7.74 -2.71
N PHE A 113 6.47 -7.98 -1.57
CA PHE A 113 5.88 -9.29 -1.25
C PHE A 113 4.78 -9.69 -2.23
N THR A 114 3.90 -8.75 -2.56
CA THR A 114 2.77 -8.98 -3.48
C THR A 114 3.26 -9.27 -4.89
N MET A 115 4.21 -8.48 -5.39
CA MET A 115 4.76 -8.63 -6.74
C MET A 115 5.50 -9.95 -6.89
N LEU A 116 6.41 -10.28 -5.97
CA LEU A 116 7.16 -11.55 -6.00
C LEU A 116 6.22 -12.75 -5.89
N GLY A 117 5.25 -12.69 -4.98
CA GLY A 117 4.29 -13.77 -4.77
C GLY A 117 3.36 -14.00 -5.96
N LEU A 118 2.80 -12.94 -6.54
CA LEU A 118 1.90 -13.06 -7.69
C LEU A 118 2.65 -13.49 -8.95
N GLN A 119 3.86 -12.98 -9.18
CA GLN A 119 4.67 -13.40 -10.33
C GLN A 119 5.00 -14.90 -10.26
N GLU A 120 5.45 -15.41 -9.11
CA GLU A 120 5.68 -16.85 -8.91
C GLU A 120 4.37 -17.63 -9.14
N PHE A 121 3.22 -17.11 -8.67
CA PHE A 121 1.92 -17.76 -8.82
C PHE A 121 1.51 -17.93 -10.28
N PHE A 122 1.49 -16.82 -11.01
CA PHE A 122 1.09 -16.88 -12.41
C PHE A 122 2.12 -17.61 -13.28
N TYR A 123 3.40 -17.65 -12.90
CA TYR A 123 4.42 -18.36 -13.66
C TYR A 123 4.36 -19.88 -13.47
N ASP A 124 4.10 -20.35 -12.25
CA ASP A 124 4.11 -21.78 -11.89
C ASP A 124 2.75 -22.46 -12.05
N GLN A 125 1.65 -21.75 -11.76
CA GLN A 125 0.31 -22.36 -11.76
C GLN A 125 -0.35 -22.37 -13.14
N VAL A 126 0.03 -21.45 -14.03
CA VAL A 126 -0.52 -21.36 -15.38
C VAL A 126 0.15 -22.36 -16.32
N PRO A 127 -0.60 -23.05 -17.22
CA PRO A 127 -0.05 -23.87 -18.30
C PRO A 127 1.13 -23.19 -19.02
N SER A 128 2.16 -23.96 -19.39
CA SER A 128 3.36 -23.42 -20.09
C SER A 128 2.98 -22.60 -21.31
N ASP A 129 1.98 -23.07 -22.04
CA ASP A 129 1.52 -22.49 -23.31
C ASP A 129 0.78 -21.17 -23.10
N LEU A 130 0.33 -20.89 -21.88
CA LEU A 130 -0.40 -19.68 -21.48
C LEU A 130 0.41 -18.78 -20.54
N ARG A 131 1.71 -19.00 -20.41
CA ARG A 131 2.54 -18.25 -19.45
C ARG A 131 2.57 -16.74 -19.70
N SER A 132 2.57 -16.32 -20.97
CA SER A 132 2.47 -14.89 -21.33
C SER A 132 1.12 -14.28 -20.88
N VAL A 133 0.04 -15.05 -20.98
CA VAL A 133 -1.30 -14.68 -20.49
C VAL A 133 -1.30 -14.58 -18.96
N GLY A 134 -0.60 -15.49 -18.27
CA GLY A 134 -0.44 -15.40 -16.81
C GLY A 134 0.24 -14.09 -16.36
N ILE A 135 1.31 -13.70 -17.04
CA ILE A 135 2.03 -12.45 -16.73
C ILE A 135 1.18 -11.22 -17.07
N SER A 136 0.44 -11.22 -18.18
CA SER A 136 -0.45 -10.10 -18.52
C SER A 136 -1.60 -9.98 -17.53
N LEU A 137 -2.16 -11.09 -17.05
CA LEU A 137 -3.16 -11.11 -15.99
C LEU A 137 -2.60 -10.50 -14.70
N ASN A 138 -1.37 -10.83 -14.31
CA ASN A 138 -0.73 -10.21 -13.15
C ASN A 138 -0.66 -8.67 -13.27
N HIS A 139 -0.26 -8.15 -14.43
CA HIS A 139 -0.25 -6.69 -14.65
C HIS A 139 -1.66 -6.08 -14.68
N SER A 140 -2.65 -6.81 -15.20
CA SER A 140 -4.04 -6.35 -15.24
C SER A 140 -4.63 -6.12 -13.84
N ILE A 141 -4.15 -6.83 -12.81
CA ILE A 141 -4.56 -6.64 -11.42
C ILE A 141 -4.25 -5.20 -10.97
N PHE A 142 -3.03 -4.71 -11.25
CA PHE A 142 -2.64 -3.35 -10.90
C PHE A 142 -3.45 -2.29 -11.67
N GLY A 143 -3.67 -2.52 -12.97
CA GLY A 143 -4.51 -1.64 -13.80
C GLY A 143 -5.96 -1.57 -13.29
N THR A 144 -6.55 -2.72 -12.96
CA THR A 144 -7.89 -2.81 -12.37
C THR A 144 -7.95 -2.10 -11.02
N GLY A 145 -6.93 -2.25 -10.18
CA GLY A 145 -6.80 -1.53 -8.91
C GLY A 145 -6.83 -0.01 -9.08
N ASN A 146 -6.14 0.52 -10.09
CA ASN A 146 -6.16 1.95 -10.41
C ASN A 146 -7.56 2.42 -10.82
N PHE A 147 -8.27 1.66 -11.67
CA PHE A 147 -9.65 1.99 -12.05
C PHE A 147 -10.60 1.97 -10.85
N VAL A 148 -10.50 0.97 -9.98
CA VAL A 148 -11.30 0.89 -8.75
C VAL A 148 -11.00 2.08 -7.83
N SER A 149 -9.73 2.48 -7.70
CA SER A 149 -9.32 3.64 -6.92
C SER A 149 -9.93 4.95 -7.46
N SER A 150 -9.80 5.21 -8.76
CA SER A 150 -10.40 6.38 -9.41
C SER A 150 -11.93 6.39 -9.30
N PHE A 151 -12.56 5.23 -9.47
CA PHE A 151 -14.01 5.10 -9.31
C PHE A 151 -14.45 5.40 -7.87
N LEU A 152 -13.73 4.87 -6.88
CA LEU A 152 -14.03 5.10 -5.47
C LEU A 152 -13.95 6.58 -5.11
N VAL A 153 -12.89 7.27 -5.57
CA VAL A 153 -12.74 8.73 -5.37
C VAL A 153 -13.93 9.47 -5.98
N SER A 154 -14.28 9.17 -7.24
CA SER A 154 -15.40 9.83 -7.92
C SER A 154 -16.74 9.62 -7.22
N VAL A 155 -17.02 8.40 -6.74
CA VAL A 155 -18.25 8.09 -5.97
C VAL A 155 -18.28 8.88 -4.67
N ILE A 156 -17.17 8.95 -3.95
CA ILE A 156 -17.07 9.70 -2.69
C ILE A 156 -17.25 11.19 -2.94
N GLU A 157 -16.59 11.76 -3.94
CA GLU A 157 -16.76 13.17 -4.31
C GLU A 157 -18.23 13.48 -4.64
N LYS A 158 -18.88 12.64 -5.44
CA LYS A 158 -20.29 12.81 -5.79
C LYS A 158 -21.22 12.67 -4.57
N ALA A 159 -20.93 11.74 -3.67
CA ALA A 159 -21.74 11.49 -2.48
C ALA A 159 -21.56 12.58 -1.40
N THR A 160 -20.36 13.18 -1.31
CA THR A 160 -20.01 14.12 -0.25
C THR A 160 -20.04 15.59 -0.68
N GLY A 161 -19.93 15.88 -1.98
CA GLY A 161 -19.84 17.24 -2.55
C GLY A 161 -21.17 17.95 -2.84
N GLY A 162 -22.28 17.60 -2.17
CA GLY A 162 -23.60 18.18 -2.43
C GLY A 162 -23.87 19.54 -1.75
N ASN A 163 -24.16 20.57 -2.56
CA ASN A 163 -24.85 21.86 -2.33
C ASN A 163 -24.48 22.81 -1.18
N SER A 164 -23.62 22.43 -0.24
CA SER A 164 -23.03 23.34 0.79
C SER A 164 -22.15 22.60 1.79
N ARG A 165 -21.98 21.28 1.66
CA ARG A 165 -21.15 20.45 2.53
C ARG A 165 -19.78 20.22 1.90
N TYR A 166 -18.74 20.36 2.73
CA TYR A 166 -17.35 20.11 2.37
C TYR A 166 -17.15 18.64 1.96
N SER A 167 -16.54 18.41 0.79
CA SER A 167 -16.18 17.07 0.28
C SER A 167 -15.04 16.46 1.12
N TRP A 168 -14.92 15.13 1.13
CA TRP A 168 -13.76 14.45 1.75
C TRP A 168 -12.42 14.89 1.11
N PHE A 169 -12.46 15.35 -0.14
CA PHE A 169 -11.32 15.80 -0.93
C PHE A 169 -11.35 17.33 -1.15
N ASP A 170 -11.53 18.10 -0.07
CA ASP A 170 -11.40 19.56 -0.13
C ASP A 170 -9.95 19.99 -0.42
N ASN A 171 -9.76 21.06 -1.20
CA ASN A 171 -8.47 21.70 -1.46
C ASN A 171 -7.79 22.11 -0.15
N ASN A 172 -8.58 22.48 0.87
CA ASN A 172 -8.04 22.66 2.21
C ASN A 172 -7.86 21.30 2.90
N LEU A 173 -6.65 20.75 2.83
CA LEU A 173 -6.23 19.52 3.51
C LEU A 173 -6.49 19.51 5.04
N SER A 174 -6.63 20.68 5.68
CA SER A 174 -6.94 20.81 7.11
C SER A 174 -8.44 20.75 7.40
N ARG A 175 -9.29 21.00 6.39
CA ARG A 175 -10.74 20.82 6.46
C ARG A 175 -11.23 19.54 5.77
N SER A 176 -10.40 18.94 4.92
CA SER A 176 -10.66 17.65 4.28
C SER A 176 -10.69 16.51 5.30
N HIS A 177 -11.71 15.66 5.26
CA HIS A 177 -11.82 14.46 6.09
C HIS A 177 -11.09 13.26 5.46
N LEU A 178 -9.83 13.47 5.07
CA LEU A 178 -8.99 12.42 4.47
C LEU A 178 -8.70 11.27 5.43
N ASP A 179 -8.84 11.48 6.73
CA ASP A 179 -8.81 10.43 7.74
C ASP A 179 -9.94 9.41 7.53
N TYR A 180 -11.16 9.84 7.20
CA TYR A 180 -12.26 8.91 6.85
C TYR A 180 -11.97 8.11 5.58
N PHE A 181 -11.33 8.74 4.59
CA PHE A 181 -10.90 8.02 3.39
C PHE A 181 -9.87 6.93 3.72
N TYR A 182 -8.86 7.21 4.57
CA TYR A 182 -7.90 6.21 5.00
C TYR A 182 -8.52 5.10 5.85
N TRP A 183 -9.47 5.42 6.72
CA TRP A 183 -10.23 4.41 7.48
C TRP A 183 -11.08 3.52 6.58
N LEU A 184 -11.72 4.10 5.55
CA LEU A 184 -12.46 3.35 4.54
C LEU A 184 -11.53 2.38 3.79
N LEU A 185 -10.37 2.86 3.34
CA LEU A 185 -9.37 2.02 2.68
C LEU A 185 -8.84 0.91 3.61
N ALA A 186 -8.63 1.21 4.90
CA ALA A 186 -8.25 0.20 5.89
C ALA A 186 -9.33 -0.90 5.99
N GLY A 187 -10.60 -0.51 6.09
CA GLY A 187 -11.73 -1.45 6.11
C GLY A 187 -11.81 -2.30 4.84
N MET A 188 -11.70 -1.69 3.66
CA MET A 188 -11.67 -2.40 2.38
C MET A 188 -10.50 -3.39 2.29
N SER A 189 -9.33 -3.01 2.80
CA SER A 189 -8.14 -3.86 2.82
C SER A 189 -8.33 -5.08 3.74
N VAL A 190 -9.03 -4.92 4.86
CA VAL A 190 -9.40 -6.04 5.74
C VAL A 190 -10.37 -7.00 5.03
N VAL A 191 -11.37 -6.48 4.33
CA VAL A 191 -12.31 -7.31 3.54
C VAL A 191 -11.57 -8.05 2.44
N GLN A 192 -10.66 -7.38 1.72
CA GLN A 192 -9.80 -8.01 0.71
C GLN A 192 -8.95 -9.13 1.32
N MET A 193 -8.35 -8.90 2.48
CA MET A 193 -7.57 -9.91 3.20
C MET A 193 -8.43 -11.11 3.59
N ALA A 194 -9.65 -10.90 4.08
CA ALA A 194 -10.57 -11.98 4.43
C ALA A 194 -10.95 -12.83 3.20
N PHE A 195 -11.29 -12.17 2.09
CA PHE A 195 -11.58 -12.85 0.82
C PHE A 195 -10.37 -13.64 0.30
N TYR A 196 -9.18 -13.06 0.39
CA TYR A 196 -7.94 -13.73 0.03
C TYR A 196 -7.70 -14.98 0.89
N VAL A 197 -7.83 -14.89 2.21
CA VAL A 197 -7.63 -16.02 3.12
C VAL A 197 -8.64 -17.14 2.84
N TYR A 198 -9.90 -16.79 2.58
CA TYR A 198 -10.92 -17.76 2.20
C TYR A 198 -10.56 -18.51 0.91
N SER A 199 -10.15 -17.75 -0.12
CA SER A 199 -9.74 -18.31 -1.42
C SER A 199 -8.47 -19.17 -1.29
N ALA A 200 -7.48 -18.69 -0.52
CA ALA A 200 -6.21 -19.37 -0.29
C ALA A 200 -6.37 -20.71 0.43
N LYS A 201 -7.30 -20.79 1.39
CA LYS A 201 -7.61 -22.06 2.09
C LYS A 201 -8.28 -23.10 1.19
N SER A 202 -9.03 -22.64 0.20
CA SER A 202 -9.75 -23.51 -0.74
C SER A 202 -8.90 -23.86 -1.98
N TYR A 203 -7.74 -23.21 -2.15
CA TYR A 203 -6.89 -23.37 -3.32
C TYR A 203 -6.10 -24.68 -3.28
N ILE A 204 -6.26 -25.49 -4.33
CA ILE A 204 -5.48 -26.71 -4.54
C ILE A 204 -4.36 -26.38 -5.54
N TYR A 205 -3.11 -26.54 -5.11
CA TYR A 205 -1.95 -26.33 -5.97
C TYR A 205 -1.93 -27.28 -7.15
N ASN A 206 -1.62 -26.75 -8.33
CA ASN A 206 -1.32 -27.57 -9.49
C ASN A 206 0.04 -28.24 -9.27
N ARG A 207 0.05 -29.54 -8.92
CA ARG A 207 1.27 -30.33 -8.82
C ARG A 207 1.76 -30.66 -10.23
N ARG A 208 2.59 -29.79 -10.83
CA ARG A 208 3.49 -30.29 -11.90
C ARG A 208 4.45 -31.27 -11.25
N GLY A 209 4.48 -32.48 -11.79
CA GLY A 209 5.06 -33.67 -11.17
C GLY A 209 6.46 -33.47 -10.61
N ALA A 210 6.66 -34.01 -9.41
CA ALA A 210 7.90 -34.70 -9.13
C ALA A 210 8.02 -35.82 -10.18
N VAL A 211 8.93 -35.64 -11.13
CA VAL A 211 9.57 -36.74 -11.86
C VAL A 211 11.04 -36.63 -11.52
#